data_AF-A0AAW9IXP8-F1
#
_entry.id   AF-A0AAW9IXP8-F1
#
_cell.length_a   1.000
_cell.length_b   1.000
_cell.length_c   1.000
_cell.angle_alpha   90.00
_cell.angle_beta   90.00
_cell.angle_gamma   90.00
#
_symmetry.space_group_name_H-M   'P 1'
#
loop_
_entity.id
_entity.type
_entity.pdbx_description
1 polymer ?
#
loop_
_entity_poly.entity_id
_entity_poly.type
_entity_poly.pdbx_seq_one_letter_code
_entity_poly.pdbx_strand_id
1 'polypeptide(L)'
;LNGSTENKEPVAISDIEKDLLGEIGNISMGSASTALYQIINKQVNITTPKVKITTLREIKDGFKYPNIILDVEYVSGITGRNILIMQTKDAAVIANLMMGGDGQVETTELSEIEVSAV
;
A
#
# COMPACT_ATOMS: atom_id res chain seq x y z
N LEU A 1 33.27 -1.15 28.31
CA LEU A 1 33.57 -0.51 27.01
C LEU A 1 32.24 -0.03 26.45
N ASN A 2 32.11 1.29 26.30
CA ASN A 2 30.88 2.01 26.00
C ASN A 2 30.21 1.50 24.73
N GLY A 3 29.04 0.89 24.86
CA GLY A 3 28.06 0.82 23.78
C GLY A 3 27.36 2.16 23.72
N SER A 4 27.89 3.08 22.92
CA SER A 4 27.21 4.33 22.57
C SER A 4 25.87 3.97 21.95
N THR A 5 24.81 4.12 22.74
CA THR A 5 23.44 4.25 22.26
C THR A 5 23.42 5.44 21.32
N GLU A 6 23.49 5.18 20.01
CA GLU A 6 23.09 6.16 19.01
C GLU A 6 21.63 6.49 19.28
N ASN A 7 21.39 7.59 20.00
CA ASN A 7 20.15 8.33 19.92
C ASN A 7 20.06 8.79 18.46
N LYS A 8 19.51 7.94 17.58
CA LYS A 8 18.99 8.40 16.30
C LYS A 8 17.81 9.29 16.66
N GLU A 9 18.06 10.60 16.65
CA GLU A 9 16.97 11.56 16.63
C GLU A 9 15.97 11.10 15.56
N PRO A 10 14.66 11.11 15.85
CA PRO A 10 13.68 10.74 14.85
C PRO A 10 13.94 11.60 13.62
N VAL A 11 14.17 10.96 12.47
CA VAL A 11 14.32 11.67 11.20
C VAL A 11 13.08 12.53 11.04
N ALA A 12 13.25 13.84 11.24
CA ALA A 12 12.16 14.79 11.22
C ALA A 12 11.97 15.20 9.75
N ILE A 13 10.89 14.72 9.13
CA ILE A 13 10.44 15.22 7.84
C ILE A 13 9.66 16.51 8.10
N SER A 14 10.05 17.60 7.43
CA SER A 14 9.38 18.89 7.52
C SER A 14 7.96 18.81 6.95
N ASP A 15 7.09 19.76 7.32
CA ASP A 15 5.72 19.77 6.81
C ASP A 15 5.68 20.00 5.29
N ILE A 16 6.63 20.76 4.74
CA ILE A 16 6.80 20.95 3.29
C ILE A 16 7.09 19.61 2.60
N GLU A 17 7.99 18.80 3.16
CA GLU A 17 8.32 17.49 2.60
C GLU A 17 7.15 16.49 2.74
N LYS A 18 6.37 16.55 3.83
CA LYS A 18 5.14 15.73 3.97
C LYS A 18 4.11 16.11 2.91
N ASP A 19 3.89 17.39 2.68
CA ASP A 19 2.96 17.88 1.67
C ASP A 19 3.43 17.47 0.26
N LEU A 20 4.73 17.57 -0.01
CA LEU A 20 5.33 17.13 -1.26
C LEU A 20 5.16 15.61 -1.47
N LEU A 21 5.36 14.80 -0.43
CA LEU A 21 5.08 13.35 -0.48
C LEU A 21 3.60 13.06 -0.68
N GLY A 22 2.72 13.86 -0.09
CA GLY A 22 1.27 13.76 -0.26
C GLY A 22 0.85 14.03 -1.71
N GLU A 23 1.40 15.08 -2.33
CA GLU A 23 1.12 15.43 -3.72
C GLU A 23 1.65 14.38 -4.70
N ILE A 24 2.88 13.89 -4.48
CA ILE A 24 3.43 12.76 -5.26
C ILE A 24 2.52 11.54 -5.12
N GLY A 25 2.11 11.21 -3.89
CA GLY A 25 1.20 10.10 -3.62
C GLY A 25 -0.14 10.26 -4.34
N ASN A 26 -0.71 11.46 -4.33
CA ASN A 26 -1.98 11.77 -5.00
C ASN A 26 -1.87 11.58 -6.52
N ILE A 27 -0.79 12.07 -7.15
CA ILE A 27 -0.55 11.89 -8.59
C ILE A 27 -0.32 10.43 -8.94
N SER A 28 0.57 9.73 -8.21
CA SER A 28 0.86 8.31 -8.45
C SER A 28 -0.38 7.43 -8.32
N MET A 29 -1.21 7.69 -7.31
CA MET A 29 -2.46 6.98 -7.11
C MET A 29 -3.50 7.32 -8.19
N GLY A 30 -3.53 8.55 -8.71
CA GLY A 30 -4.36 8.89 -9.88
C GLY A 30 -4.01 8.06 -11.12
N SER A 31 -2.72 7.86 -11.38
CA SER A 31 -2.24 6.97 -12.46
C SER A 31 -2.63 5.51 -12.20
N ALA A 32 -2.44 5.02 -10.96
CA ALA A 32 -2.84 3.66 -10.57
C ALA A 32 -4.35 3.44 -10.74
N SER A 33 -5.18 4.42 -10.36
CA SER A 33 -6.63 4.40 -10.53
C SER A 33 -7.04 4.27 -11.99
N THR A 34 -6.36 4.98 -12.89
CA THR A 34 -6.57 4.87 -14.34
C THR A 34 -6.19 3.49 -14.87
N ALA A 35 -5.06 2.94 -14.43
CA ALA A 35 -4.63 1.60 -14.83
C ALA A 35 -5.61 0.52 -14.32
N LEU A 36 -6.05 0.62 -13.07
CA LEU A 36 -7.06 -0.29 -12.52
C LEU A 36 -8.37 -0.21 -13.30
N TYR A 37 -8.85 1.00 -13.62
CA TYR A 37 -10.04 1.20 -14.46
C TYR A 37 -9.94 0.44 -15.79
N GLN A 38 -8.77 0.45 -16.45
CA GLN A 38 -8.56 -0.26 -17.71
C GLN A 38 -8.64 -1.78 -17.55
N ILE A 39 -8.24 -2.32 -16.38
CA ILE A 39 -8.23 -3.77 -16.13
C ILE A 39 -9.62 -4.26 -15.69
N ILE A 40 -10.27 -3.57 -14.75
CA ILE A 40 -11.56 -4.01 -14.16
C ILE A 40 -12.79 -3.44 -14.88
N ASN A 41 -12.59 -2.49 -15.80
CA ASN A 41 -13.65 -1.78 -16.53
C ASN A 41 -14.73 -1.16 -15.62
N LYS A 42 -14.31 -0.64 -14.46
CA LYS A 42 -15.17 0.07 -13.49
C LYS A 42 -14.44 1.29 -12.97
N GLN A 43 -15.20 2.37 -12.71
CA GLN A 43 -14.65 3.60 -12.16
C GLN A 43 -13.98 3.34 -10.81
N VAL A 44 -12.68 3.55 -10.75
CA VAL A 44 -11.90 3.59 -9.52
C VAL A 44 -11.62 5.05 -9.19
N ASN A 45 -11.77 5.41 -7.92
CA ASN A 45 -11.42 6.74 -7.44
C ASN A 45 -10.57 6.61 -6.17
N ILE A 46 -9.27 6.87 -6.29
CA ILE A 46 -8.35 6.86 -5.16
C ILE A 46 -8.21 8.30 -4.64
N THR A 47 -8.52 8.51 -3.36
CA THR A 47 -8.46 9.83 -2.71
C THR A 47 -7.07 10.15 -2.18
N THR A 48 -6.84 11.41 -1.87
CA THR A 48 -5.56 11.91 -1.34
C THR A 48 -5.13 11.18 -0.06
N PRO A 49 -3.91 10.61 -0.03
CA PRO A 49 -3.40 9.89 1.14
C PRO A 49 -3.00 10.86 2.25
N LYS A 50 -2.97 10.36 3.50
CA LYS A 50 -2.38 11.07 4.64
C LYS A 50 -0.96 10.57 4.87
N VAL A 51 0.00 11.48 4.99
CA VAL A 51 1.41 11.14 5.21
C VAL A 51 1.74 11.22 6.70
N LYS A 52 2.35 10.16 7.24
CA LYS A 52 2.83 10.11 8.63
C LYS A 52 4.12 9.33 8.71
N ILE A 53 5.07 9.81 9.52
CA ILE A 53 6.24 9.04 9.93
C ILE A 53 5.81 8.04 11.01
N THR A 54 6.13 6.77 10.79
CA THR A 54 5.77 5.70 11.72
C THR A 54 6.84 4.61 11.68
N THR A 55 6.81 3.73 12.67
CA THR A 55 7.71 2.57 12.73
C THR A 55 6.99 1.28 12.35
N LEU A 56 7.74 0.28 11.90
CA LEU A 56 7.18 -1.04 11.59
C LEU A 56 6.42 -1.66 12.79
N ARG A 57 6.85 -1.34 14.02
CA ARG A 57 6.18 -1.77 15.25
C ARG A 57 4.79 -1.15 15.39
N GLU A 58 4.69 0.18 15.25
CA GLU A 58 3.40 0.88 15.32
C GLU A 58 2.46 0.44 14.20
N ILE A 59 3.01 0.21 13.00
CA ILE A 59 2.28 -0.35 11.87
C ILE A 59 1.71 -1.73 12.24
N LYS A 60 2.54 -2.63 12.82
CA LYS A 60 2.13 -3.98 13.24
C LYS A 60 1.04 -3.96 14.31
N ASP A 61 1.15 -3.07 15.29
CA ASP A 61 0.19 -2.95 16.39
C ASP A 61 -1.18 -2.42 15.91
N GLY A 62 -1.22 -1.71 14.77
CA GLY A 62 -2.45 -1.22 14.15
C GLY A 62 -3.14 -2.19 13.18
N PHE A 63 -2.56 -3.37 12.91
CA PHE A 63 -3.07 -4.27 11.88
C PHE A 63 -4.17 -5.22 12.34
N LYS A 64 -5.14 -5.42 11.44
CA LYS A 64 -6.18 -6.45 11.55
C LYS A 64 -5.79 -7.63 10.67
N TYR A 65 -5.80 -8.85 11.19
CA TYR A 65 -5.52 -10.05 10.40
C TYR A 65 -6.82 -10.65 9.84
N PRO A 66 -6.82 -11.30 8.65
CA PRO A 66 -5.69 -11.51 7.73
C PRO A 66 -5.45 -10.36 6.74
N ASN A 67 -4.20 -10.19 6.30
CA ASN A 67 -3.78 -9.18 5.31
C ASN A 67 -2.85 -9.78 4.25
N ILE A 68 -2.82 -9.12 3.09
CA ILE A 68 -1.84 -9.30 2.03
C ILE A 68 -0.79 -8.20 2.11
N ILE A 69 0.45 -8.55 1.82
CA ILE A 69 1.58 -7.64 1.78
C ILE A 69 2.23 -7.76 0.41
N LEU A 70 2.29 -6.65 -0.31
CA LEU A 70 3.11 -6.47 -1.50
C LEU A 70 4.37 -5.72 -1.09
N ASP A 71 5.52 -6.28 -1.43
CA ASP A 71 6.82 -5.75 -1.07
C ASP A 71 7.71 -5.61 -2.32
N VAL A 72 7.95 -4.38 -2.73
CA VAL A 72 8.68 -4.03 -3.95
C VAL A 72 9.97 -3.33 -3.59
N GLU A 73 11.09 -3.90 -4.01
CA GLU A 73 12.41 -3.29 -3.82
C GLU A 73 12.75 -2.35 -4.98
N TYR A 74 13.15 -1.11 -4.66
CA TYR A 74 13.58 -0.17 -5.68
C TYR A 74 14.95 -0.57 -6.22
N VAL A 75 15.06 -0.67 -7.55
CA VAL A 75 16.28 -1.11 -8.23
C VAL A 75 17.22 0.04 -8.61
N SER A 76 16.70 1.27 -8.73
CA SER A 76 17.47 2.46 -9.14
C SER A 76 16.80 3.75 -8.69
N GLY A 77 17.59 4.82 -8.54
CA GLY A 77 17.15 6.16 -8.15
C GLY A 77 16.98 6.35 -6.65
N ILE A 78 16.26 5.45 -5.98
CA ILE A 78 16.02 5.50 -4.54
C ILE A 78 16.43 4.15 -3.93
N THR A 79 17.02 4.19 -2.72
CA THR A 79 17.29 2.99 -1.93
C THR A 79 16.18 2.78 -0.91
N GLY A 80 15.51 1.63 -0.97
CA GLY A 80 14.46 1.28 -0.03
C GLY A 80 13.47 0.27 -0.60
N ARG A 81 12.40 0.03 0.16
CA ARG A 81 11.30 -0.87 -0.21
C ARG A 81 9.99 -0.09 -0.18
N ASN A 82 9.12 -0.35 -1.14
CA ASN A 82 7.74 0.09 -1.14
C ASN A 82 6.86 -1.07 -0.66
N ILE A 83 6.15 -0.86 0.44
CA ILE A 83 5.29 -1.89 1.03
C ILE A 83 3.85 -1.41 0.93
N LEU A 84 3.00 -2.20 0.28
CA LEU A 84 1.55 -2.02 0.25
C LEU A 84 0.90 -3.14 1.06
N ILE A 85 -0.01 -2.77 1.97
CA ILE A 85 -0.67 -3.71 2.88
C ILE A 85 -2.17 -3.53 2.74
N MET A 86 -2.88 -4.63 2.53
CA MET A 86 -4.32 -4.64 2.24
C MET A 86 -5.00 -5.77 2.99
N GLN A 87 -6.23 -5.55 3.46
CA GLN A 87 -7.02 -6.63 4.05
C GLN A 87 -7.37 -7.66 2.99
N THR A 88 -7.35 -8.95 3.35
CA THR A 88 -7.64 -10.01 2.38
C THR A 88 -9.04 -9.89 1.79
N LYS A 89 -9.99 -9.30 2.54
CA LYS A 89 -11.33 -8.99 2.04
C LYS A 89 -11.31 -8.01 0.86
N ASP A 90 -10.54 -6.93 0.95
CA ASP A 90 -10.48 -5.91 -0.10
C ASP A 90 -9.79 -6.47 -1.35
N ALA A 91 -8.73 -7.26 -1.13
CA ALA A 91 -8.05 -7.96 -2.21
C ALA A 91 -8.96 -8.98 -2.91
N ALA A 92 -9.81 -9.70 -2.18
CA ALA A 92 -10.79 -10.62 -2.77
C ALA A 92 -11.77 -9.92 -3.70
N VAL A 93 -12.26 -8.74 -3.30
CA VAL A 93 -13.14 -7.93 -4.15
C VAL A 93 -12.41 -7.51 -5.43
N ILE A 94 -11.15 -7.07 -5.32
CA ILE A 94 -10.33 -6.69 -6.49
C ILE A 94 -10.11 -7.90 -7.42
N ALA A 95 -9.71 -9.05 -6.88
CA ALA A 95 -9.50 -10.28 -7.64
C ALA A 95 -10.77 -10.69 -8.39
N ASN A 96 -11.91 -10.68 -7.71
CA ASN A 96 -13.20 -11.01 -8.32
C ASN A 96 -13.52 -10.08 -9.49
N LEU A 97 -13.32 -8.77 -9.32
CA LEU A 97 -13.52 -7.78 -10.37
C LEU A 97 -12.56 -7.98 -11.56
N MET A 98 -11.30 -8.28 -11.31
CA MET A 98 -10.29 -8.54 -12.35
C MET A 98 -10.57 -9.83 -13.13
N MET A 99 -11.19 -10.82 -12.49
CA MET A 99 -11.64 -12.06 -13.12
C MET A 99 -13.00 -11.92 -13.82
N GLY A 100 -13.58 -10.72 -13.88
CA GLY A 100 -14.84 -10.43 -14.58
C GLY A 100 -16.11 -10.65 -13.74
N GLY A 101 -15.98 -10.79 -12.42
CA GLY A 101 -17.09 -10.89 -11.47
C GLY A 101 -17.75 -9.54 -11.15
N ASP A 102 -18.68 -9.55 -10.21
CA ASP A 102 -19.49 -8.39 -9.80
C ASP A 102 -18.99 -7.68 -8.53
N GLY A 103 -17.90 -8.20 -7.93
CA GLY A 103 -17.30 -7.70 -6.71
C GLY A 103 -17.94 -8.26 -5.43
N GLN A 104 -18.90 -9.17 -5.52
CA GLN A 104 -19.45 -9.86 -4.36
C GLN A 104 -18.60 -11.09 -4.04
N VAL A 105 -18.05 -11.15 -2.83
CA VAL A 105 -17.20 -12.25 -2.37
C VAL A 105 -17.79 -12.88 -1.12
N GLU A 106 -18.03 -14.19 -1.17
CA GLU A 106 -18.55 -14.98 -0.05
C GLU A 106 -17.42 -15.45 0.90
N THR A 107 -16.21 -15.56 0.35
CA THR A 107 -15.00 -16.01 1.04
C THR A 107 -13.92 -14.94 0.95
N THR A 108 -13.12 -14.86 2.02
CA THR A 108 -11.91 -14.02 2.07
C THR A 108 -10.64 -14.84 1.94
N GLU A 109 -10.73 -16.14 1.65
CA GLU A 109 -9.59 -16.96 1.28
C GLU A 109 -9.29 -16.78 -0.20
N LEU A 110 -8.02 -16.50 -0.54
CA LEU A 110 -7.58 -16.32 -1.91
C LEU A 110 -6.77 -17.53 -2.36
N SER A 111 -7.14 -18.08 -3.51
CA SER A 111 -6.34 -19.04 -4.26
C SER A 111 -5.10 -18.39 -4.88
N GLU A 112 -4.14 -19.19 -5.35
CA GLU A 112 -2.93 -18.67 -6.01
C GLU A 112 -3.25 -17.80 -7.25
N ILE A 113 -4.32 -18.13 -7.98
CA ILE A 113 -4.76 -17.36 -9.14
C ILE A 113 -5.29 -16.00 -8.70
N GLU A 114 -6.10 -15.96 -7.64
CA GLU A 114 -6.63 -14.71 -7.09
C GLU A 114 -5.52 -13.84 -6.50
N VAL A 115 -4.53 -14.45 -5.84
CA VAL A 115 -3.32 -13.74 -5.39
C VAL A 115 -2.50 -13.21 -6.57
N SER A 116 -2.45 -13.92 -7.69
CA SER A 116 -1.74 -13.46 -8.90
C SER A 116 -2.49 -12.41 -9.69
N ALA A 117 -3.81 -12.36 -9.55
CA ALA A 117 -4.65 -11.36 -10.18
C ALA A 117 -4.47 -9.99 -9.52
N VAL A 118 -4.30 -9.96 -8.19
CA VAL A 118 -4.15 -8.73 -7.38
C VAL A 118 -2.70 -8.26 -7.33
#